data_AF-F4RBN4-F1
#
_entry.id   AF-F4RBN4-F1
#
_cell.length_a   1.000
_cell.length_b   1.000
_cell.length_c   1.000
_cell.angle_alpha   90.00
_cell.angle_beta   90.00
_cell.angle_gamma   90.00
#
_symmetry.space_group_name_H-M   'P 1'
#
loop_
_entity.id
_entity.type
_entity.pdbx_description
1 polymer ?
#
loop_
_entity_poly.entity_id
_entity_poly.type
_entity_poly.pdbx_seq_one_letter_code
_entity_poly.pdbx_strand_id
1 'polypeptide(L)'
;MTFAMTSSSSSALLRLISRRSAITISNVSCSFKSTKSTPSPQLNSLDDDSYYPVGPAEPSSPDDAYISRYRDPSHHDDYILLDHHHPYTFRARPTATQALPPRKRPPTFDAAQSSFEARVARLEMEGSWAGSLTYSGKTESTKLLPERRVEISKRGIGLCFPGSGSQYIGMGSFLLPHSKGFRDTWDEAEEALIGFERWRQSLDLVDRLHALGYTSDQANLLGGPMRRGATLGSNDPGLKHVVFNGPGHELTRSSNAQPAIFITSFAYLRALEVDYGASISNLIRAFSGHSSGEYTACAAAGVMSFANAVHLTRLHGLLTTRTLELKGLAPYTAIHLSDNQRAQMSALIINAPLYGLSDITRVLSASDTNASGLGPVEIASINSSTQIVLSGSRAGVLAACERLSELNIAHRAADLPCAAPFHCSFMTPASQGMAIALEAVTLNPPLRPIILSPPTGQASYTLTGDALRNHLASAIRSPVMWSNTVTGMPKSNLGVDTLVFVGPGKALANLCRKEIPDGIKSVSSLATAHDFETLAQELAT
;
A
#
# COMPACT_ATOMS: atom_id res chain seq x y z
N MET A 1 64.33 1.14 -7.08
CA MET A 1 65.33 1.48 -8.13
C MET A 1 64.56 1.53 -9.43
N THR A 2 63.96 2.64 -9.89
CA THR A 2 64.29 4.10 -9.85
C THR A 2 64.97 4.55 -11.15
N PHE A 3 64.64 5.77 -11.62
CA PHE A 3 64.91 6.42 -12.92
C PHE A 3 63.94 6.04 -14.05
N ALA A 4 63.07 6.91 -14.59
CA ALA A 4 62.95 8.40 -14.64
C ALA A 4 63.97 9.11 -15.56
N MET A 5 63.73 10.31 -16.09
CA MET A 5 62.56 11.22 -16.02
C MET A 5 61.80 11.22 -17.38
N THR A 6 61.02 12.19 -17.90
CA THR A 6 60.59 13.60 -17.59
C THR A 6 59.27 13.82 -18.38
N SER A 7 58.41 14.85 -18.27
CA SER A 7 58.32 16.17 -17.60
C SER A 7 56.79 16.52 -17.43
N SER A 8 56.28 17.70 -17.04
CA SER A 8 56.82 19.04 -16.74
C SER A 8 56.01 19.76 -15.65
N SER A 9 56.62 20.76 -14.99
CA SER A 9 56.07 21.86 -14.17
C SER A 9 54.95 21.53 -13.14
N SER A 10 55.19 21.45 -11.82
CA SER A 10 55.69 22.48 -10.88
C SER A 10 54.76 23.71 -10.77
N SER A 11 53.96 23.86 -9.70
CA SER A 11 54.28 24.50 -8.38
C SER A 11 53.74 25.94 -8.30
N ALA A 12 53.35 26.55 -7.17
CA ALA A 12 53.60 26.27 -5.75
C ALA A 12 52.39 26.73 -4.87
N LEU A 13 52.10 26.14 -3.68
CA LEU A 13 52.35 26.65 -2.30
C LEU A 13 51.76 28.05 -1.95
N LEU A 14 51.24 28.40 -0.76
CA LEU A 14 50.87 27.68 0.50
C LEU A 14 50.13 28.62 1.49
N ARG A 15 49.09 28.13 2.22
CA ARG A 15 48.60 28.63 3.55
C ARG A 15 48.07 30.09 3.59
N LEU A 16 47.43 30.64 4.65
CA LEU A 16 47.35 30.34 6.10
C LEU A 16 46.04 30.94 6.73
N ILE A 17 45.65 30.52 7.95
CA ILE A 17 44.63 31.12 8.87
C ILE A 17 43.14 30.98 8.40
N SER A 18 42.15 30.40 9.10
CA SER A 18 41.78 30.17 10.52
C SER A 18 40.84 31.23 11.15
N ARG A 19 39.53 30.88 11.23
CA ARG A 19 38.49 31.29 12.21
C ARG A 19 37.34 30.28 12.05
N ARG A 20 37.04 29.38 12.99
CA ARG A 20 36.41 29.56 14.32
C ARG A 20 35.11 30.38 14.30
N SER A 21 33.98 29.67 14.29
CA SER A 21 32.74 30.05 14.96
C SER A 21 32.22 28.82 15.70
N ALA A 22 32.20 28.86 17.03
CA ALA A 22 31.55 27.85 17.85
C ALA A 22 30.14 28.35 18.22
N ILE A 23 29.13 27.50 18.10
CA ILE A 23 27.77 27.82 18.56
C ILE A 23 27.63 27.33 19.99
N THR A 24 27.57 28.27 20.92
CA THR A 24 27.39 27.99 22.35
C THR A 24 25.95 27.56 22.62
N ILE A 25 25.74 26.32 23.04
CA ILE A 25 24.46 25.89 23.61
C ILE A 25 24.38 26.44 25.04
N SER A 26 23.60 27.50 25.24
CA SER A 26 23.37 28.10 26.56
C SER A 26 22.35 27.29 27.35
N ASN A 27 22.80 26.62 28.42
CA ASN A 27 21.92 25.97 29.39
C ASN A 27 20.97 27.00 30.04
N VAL A 28 19.67 26.88 29.77
CA VAL A 28 18.62 27.62 30.51
C VAL A 28 17.98 26.67 31.51
N SER A 29 18.55 26.61 32.71
CA SER A 29 17.99 25.87 33.84
C SER A 29 16.76 26.60 34.41
N CYS A 30 15.57 26.28 33.91
CA CYS A 30 14.33 26.86 34.44
C CYS A 30 13.90 26.13 35.73
N SER A 31 14.17 26.75 36.89
CA SER A 31 13.83 26.17 38.20
C SER A 31 12.33 26.30 38.52
N PHE A 32 11.59 25.21 38.44
CA PHE A 32 10.24 25.16 39.03
C PHE A 32 10.35 25.15 40.56
N LYS A 33 9.95 26.25 41.21
CA LYS A 33 9.86 26.36 42.66
C LYS A 33 8.69 25.49 43.16
N SER A 34 8.95 24.59 44.10
CA SER A 34 7.88 23.87 44.80
C SER A 34 7.16 24.79 45.78
N THR A 35 5.85 24.96 45.63
CA THR A 35 4.99 25.51 46.68
C THR A 35 4.17 24.39 47.30
N LYS A 36 4.47 24.02 48.55
CA LYS A 36 3.65 23.09 49.33
C LYS A 36 2.37 23.79 49.79
N SER A 37 1.23 23.11 49.67
CA SER A 37 0.05 23.35 50.52
C SER A 37 -0.65 22.03 50.82
N THR A 38 -1.21 21.92 52.01
CA THR A 38 -1.76 20.72 52.64
C THR A 38 -2.79 21.15 53.70
N PRO A 39 -3.69 20.28 54.18
CA PRO A 39 -4.56 19.36 53.43
C PRO A 39 -6.01 19.39 53.96
N SER A 40 -6.92 18.60 53.34
CA SER A 40 -8.15 18.06 54.00
C SER A 40 -9.26 19.09 54.36
N PRO A 41 -10.51 18.69 54.71
CA PRO A 41 -11.00 17.38 55.16
C PRO A 41 -12.00 16.64 54.24
N GLN A 42 -12.27 15.38 54.63
CA GLN A 42 -13.33 14.51 54.11
C GLN A 42 -14.68 14.86 54.78
N LEU A 43 -15.80 14.43 54.19
CA LEU A 43 -16.89 13.83 54.97
C LEU A 43 -17.81 12.90 54.14
N ASN A 44 -18.18 11.78 54.76
CA ASN A 44 -19.33 10.89 54.57
C ASN A 44 -19.76 10.37 53.17
N SER A 45 -19.62 9.05 53.08
CA SER A 45 -20.52 8.09 52.43
C SER A 45 -22.03 8.35 52.63
N LEU A 46 -22.82 7.93 51.64
CA LEU A 46 -24.08 7.21 51.84
C LEU A 46 -24.22 6.16 50.72
N ASP A 47 -24.62 4.95 51.09
CA ASP A 47 -25.09 3.91 50.18
C ASP A 47 -26.60 4.09 49.92
N ASP A 48 -27.10 3.68 48.75
CA ASP A 48 -28.43 3.06 48.64
C ASP A 48 -28.53 2.18 47.39
N ASP A 49 -29.32 1.10 47.47
CA ASP A 49 -29.52 0.10 46.42
C ASP A 49 -30.78 0.38 45.60
N SER A 50 -30.71 0.23 44.28
CA SER A 50 -31.93 -0.02 43.48
C SER A 50 -31.66 -0.94 42.28
N TYR A 51 -32.16 -2.17 42.40
CA TYR A 51 -31.96 -3.27 41.46
C TYR A 51 -33.22 -3.52 40.63
N TYR A 52 -33.10 -3.54 39.29
CA TYR A 52 -34.04 -4.23 38.40
C TYR A 52 -33.31 -4.79 37.16
N PRO A 53 -33.50 -6.07 36.77
CA PRO A 53 -32.72 -6.72 35.72
C PRO A 53 -33.48 -6.90 34.40
N VAL A 54 -32.76 -6.82 33.26
CA VAL A 54 -33.26 -7.29 31.95
C VAL A 54 -32.13 -7.92 31.13
N GLY A 55 -32.32 -9.21 30.78
CA GLY A 55 -31.89 -9.92 29.57
C GLY A 55 -30.44 -9.81 29.02
N PRO A 56 -29.78 -10.93 28.66
CA PRO A 56 -28.60 -10.87 27.80
C PRO A 56 -29.01 -10.44 26.39
N ALA A 57 -28.36 -9.41 25.85
CA ALA A 57 -28.49 -9.07 24.43
C ALA A 57 -27.62 -10.03 23.60
N GLU A 58 -28.22 -10.72 22.62
CA GLU A 58 -27.44 -11.54 21.69
C GLU A 58 -26.57 -10.66 20.77
N PRO A 59 -25.37 -11.13 20.38
CA PRO A 59 -24.54 -10.42 19.42
C PRO A 59 -25.18 -10.51 18.03
N SER A 60 -25.75 -9.40 17.55
CA SER A 60 -26.27 -9.28 16.19
C SER A 60 -25.19 -9.69 15.18
N SER A 61 -25.43 -10.74 14.39
CA SER A 61 -24.51 -11.14 13.33
C SER A 61 -24.38 -10.03 12.28
N PRO A 62 -23.26 -9.94 11.54
CA PRO A 62 -23.28 -9.25 10.26
C PRO A 62 -24.35 -9.89 9.37
N ASP A 63 -24.99 -9.07 8.54
CA ASP A 63 -26.01 -9.53 7.59
C ASP A 63 -25.33 -10.27 6.42
N ASP A 64 -25.45 -11.60 6.36
CA ASP A 64 -24.89 -12.41 5.26
C ASP A 64 -25.55 -12.08 3.91
N ALA A 65 -26.77 -11.56 3.90
CA ALA A 65 -27.43 -11.04 2.70
C ALA A 65 -26.90 -9.66 2.26
N TYR A 66 -26.08 -8.98 3.07
CA TYR A 66 -25.31 -7.79 2.69
C TYR A 66 -23.93 -8.18 2.11
N ILE A 67 -23.28 -9.22 2.66
CA ILE A 67 -21.95 -9.68 2.20
C ILE A 67 -22.02 -10.36 0.83
N SER A 68 -23.05 -11.17 0.57
CA SER A 68 -23.20 -11.98 -0.65
C SER A 68 -23.46 -11.19 -1.94
N ARG A 69 -23.94 -9.94 -1.88
CA ARG A 69 -24.41 -9.19 -3.07
C ARG A 69 -23.35 -8.38 -3.82
N TYR A 70 -22.17 -8.15 -3.25
CA TYR A 70 -21.29 -7.04 -3.70
C TYR A 70 -19.77 -7.34 -3.64
N ARG A 71 -19.32 -8.59 -3.87
CA ARG A 71 -17.87 -8.87 -3.89
C ARG A 71 -17.35 -9.97 -4.83
N ASP A 72 -18.07 -10.27 -5.90
CA ASP A 72 -17.54 -11.09 -7.01
C ASP A 72 -17.48 -10.27 -8.33
N PRO A 73 -16.29 -9.98 -8.88
CA PRO A 73 -16.16 -9.28 -10.16
C PRO A 73 -16.63 -10.07 -11.40
N SER A 74 -16.85 -11.39 -11.30
CA SER A 74 -17.21 -12.25 -12.44
C SER A 74 -18.67 -12.17 -12.87
N HIS A 75 -19.55 -11.60 -12.04
CA HIS A 75 -20.98 -11.46 -12.35
C HIS A 75 -21.35 -10.17 -13.11
N HIS A 76 -20.39 -9.48 -13.73
CA HIS A 76 -20.65 -8.22 -14.44
C HIS A 76 -20.95 -8.34 -15.94
N ASP A 77 -20.82 -9.54 -16.55
CA ASP A 77 -20.94 -9.71 -18.00
C ASP A 77 -22.38 -9.97 -18.51
N ASP A 78 -23.32 -10.37 -17.64
CA ASP A 78 -24.73 -10.64 -18.01
C ASP A 78 -25.61 -9.36 -17.99
N TYR A 79 -25.40 -8.45 -18.94
CA TYR A 79 -26.30 -7.29 -19.14
C TYR A 79 -27.25 -7.49 -20.33
N ILE A 80 -28.47 -7.97 -20.05
CA ILE A 80 -29.54 -8.08 -21.06
C ILE A 80 -30.06 -6.67 -21.40
N LEU A 81 -29.95 -6.28 -22.67
CA LEU A 81 -30.51 -5.03 -23.19
C LEU A 81 -32.04 -5.05 -23.18
N LEU A 82 -32.64 -4.37 -22.22
CA LEU A 82 -34.05 -3.98 -22.26
C LEU A 82 -34.22 -2.72 -23.12
N ASP A 83 -34.86 -2.87 -24.28
CA ASP A 83 -35.29 -1.73 -25.11
C ASP A 83 -36.41 -0.96 -24.40
N HIS A 84 -36.17 0.34 -24.19
CA HIS A 84 -37.11 1.28 -23.58
C HIS A 84 -37.34 2.52 -24.46
N HIS A 85 -37.65 2.29 -25.74
CA HIS A 85 -38.20 3.29 -26.66
C HIS A 85 -39.57 3.87 -26.21
N HIS A 86 -39.57 4.80 -25.25
CA HIS A 86 -40.70 5.69 -24.97
C HIS A 86 -40.29 7.18 -24.92
N PRO A 87 -41.11 8.11 -25.44
CA PRO A 87 -40.66 9.47 -25.76
C PRO A 87 -40.68 10.43 -24.57
N TYR A 88 -39.64 11.25 -24.47
CA TYR A 88 -39.58 12.38 -23.53
C TYR A 88 -40.64 13.44 -23.82
N THR A 89 -41.32 13.94 -22.79
CA THR A 89 -42.16 15.15 -22.87
C THR A 89 -41.54 16.28 -22.04
N PHE A 90 -41.27 17.40 -22.71
CA PHE A 90 -40.57 18.55 -22.12
C PHE A 90 -41.56 19.46 -21.36
N ARG A 91 -41.21 19.89 -20.15
CA ARG A 91 -41.95 20.92 -19.40
C ARG A 91 -41.01 21.95 -18.79
N ALA A 92 -40.88 23.09 -19.47
CA ALA A 92 -40.21 24.27 -18.93
C ALA A 92 -41.07 24.95 -17.85
N ARG A 93 -40.42 25.58 -16.86
CA ARG A 93 -41.00 26.61 -15.98
C ARG A 93 -39.95 27.73 -15.73
N PRO A 94 -40.38 28.96 -15.37
CA PRO A 94 -39.59 30.16 -15.68
C PRO A 94 -38.59 30.57 -14.60
N THR A 95 -37.57 31.32 -15.04
CA THR A 95 -36.57 31.99 -14.21
C THR A 95 -37.16 33.15 -13.39
N ALA A 96 -36.73 33.33 -12.14
CA ALA A 96 -36.99 34.56 -11.38
C ALA A 96 -35.89 34.86 -10.34
N THR A 97 -35.26 36.04 -10.47
CA THR A 97 -34.57 36.86 -9.44
C THR A 97 -33.47 36.25 -8.55
N GLN A 98 -32.33 36.93 -8.50
CA GLN A 98 -31.21 36.67 -7.57
C GLN A 98 -31.49 37.21 -6.16
N ALA A 99 -31.03 36.48 -5.14
CA ALA A 99 -30.74 37.02 -3.82
C ALA A 99 -29.53 36.25 -3.22
N LEU A 100 -28.64 36.94 -2.51
CA LEU A 100 -27.46 36.33 -1.89
C LEU A 100 -27.85 35.61 -0.57
N PRO A 101 -27.42 34.36 -0.34
CA PRO A 101 -27.63 33.68 0.94
C PRO A 101 -26.70 34.25 2.03
N PRO A 102 -27.13 34.24 3.31
CA PRO A 102 -26.34 34.79 4.41
C PRO A 102 -25.15 33.90 4.79
N ARG A 103 -24.11 34.50 5.39
CA ARG A 103 -22.97 33.78 5.98
C ARG A 103 -23.46 32.78 7.04
N LYS A 104 -23.29 31.48 6.79
CA LYS A 104 -23.52 30.42 7.78
C LYS A 104 -22.45 30.45 8.88
N ARG A 105 -22.84 30.04 10.09
CA ARG A 105 -21.91 29.65 11.17
C ARG A 105 -21.25 28.29 10.83
N PRO A 106 -20.10 27.93 11.44
CA PRO A 106 -19.48 26.62 11.20
C PRO A 106 -20.43 25.47 11.53
N PRO A 107 -20.34 24.34 10.80
CA PRO A 107 -21.27 23.23 10.95
C PRO A 107 -21.02 22.40 12.22
N THR A 108 -22.10 21.92 12.83
CA THR A 108 -22.06 20.77 13.73
C THR A 108 -21.94 19.49 12.88
N PHE A 109 -20.95 18.65 13.16
CA PHE A 109 -20.75 17.38 12.46
C PHE A 109 -21.93 16.42 12.71
N ASP A 110 -22.66 16.05 11.65
CA ASP A 110 -23.61 14.95 11.66
C ASP A 110 -22.96 13.71 11.01
N ALA A 111 -22.64 12.72 11.84
CA ALA A 111 -21.92 11.52 11.42
C ALA A 111 -22.76 10.61 10.50
N ALA A 112 -24.09 10.67 10.57
CA ALA A 112 -24.95 9.80 9.78
C ALA A 112 -24.90 10.16 8.29
N GLN A 113 -25.09 11.43 7.95
CA GLN A 113 -25.07 11.89 6.56
C GLN A 113 -23.68 11.72 5.91
N SER A 114 -22.61 12.03 6.65
CA SER A 114 -21.22 11.81 6.21
C SER A 114 -20.97 10.36 5.74
N SER A 115 -21.53 9.37 6.44
CA SER A 115 -21.35 7.95 6.10
C SER A 115 -21.96 7.55 4.75
N PHE A 116 -23.07 8.18 4.35
CA PHE A 116 -23.74 7.89 3.08
C PHE A 116 -22.99 8.55 1.90
N GLU A 117 -22.61 9.82 2.05
CA GLU A 117 -21.88 10.56 1.01
C GLU A 117 -20.50 9.93 0.76
N ALA A 118 -19.79 9.52 1.82
CA ALA A 118 -18.53 8.76 1.70
C ALA A 118 -18.71 7.40 1.00
N ARG A 119 -19.85 6.71 1.20
CA ARG A 119 -20.16 5.44 0.53
C ARG A 119 -20.39 5.63 -0.97
N VAL A 120 -21.15 6.66 -1.38
CA VAL A 120 -21.36 6.99 -2.81
C VAL A 120 -20.03 7.41 -3.45
N ALA A 121 -19.28 8.30 -2.78
CA ALA A 121 -17.98 8.78 -3.22
C ALA A 121 -16.96 7.63 -3.42
N ARG A 122 -17.06 6.57 -2.62
CA ARG A 122 -16.25 5.34 -2.77
C ARG A 122 -16.72 4.45 -3.91
N LEU A 123 -18.01 4.10 -4.01
CA LEU A 123 -18.52 3.15 -5.01
C LEU A 123 -18.29 3.63 -6.45
N GLU A 124 -18.53 4.91 -6.71
CA GLU A 124 -18.20 5.55 -7.99
C GLU A 124 -16.68 5.56 -8.28
N MET A 125 -15.84 5.70 -7.24
CA MET A 125 -14.38 5.65 -7.41
C MET A 125 -13.92 4.23 -7.77
N GLU A 126 -14.47 3.22 -7.11
CA GLU A 126 -14.25 1.80 -7.43
C GLU A 126 -14.71 1.49 -8.88
N GLY A 127 -15.86 2.01 -9.31
CA GLY A 127 -16.31 1.97 -10.71
C GLY A 127 -15.35 2.67 -11.68
N SER A 128 -14.79 3.81 -11.29
CA SER A 128 -13.76 4.52 -12.09
C SER A 128 -12.45 3.74 -12.22
N TRP A 129 -12.21 2.73 -11.38
CA TRP A 129 -11.05 1.84 -11.40
C TRP A 129 -11.32 0.54 -12.16
N ALA A 130 -12.57 0.10 -12.29
CA ALA A 130 -12.95 -1.06 -13.11
C ALA A 130 -12.65 -0.80 -14.59
N GLY A 131 -13.08 0.36 -15.11
CA GLY A 131 -12.80 0.83 -16.47
C GLY A 131 -13.84 0.36 -17.50
N SER A 132 -14.37 1.31 -18.28
CA SER A 132 -15.23 1.01 -19.44
C SER A 132 -14.38 0.91 -20.71
N LEU A 133 -14.66 -0.10 -21.54
CA LEU A 133 -13.93 -0.37 -22.78
C LEU A 133 -14.83 -0.12 -23.99
N THR A 134 -14.38 0.75 -24.89
CA THR A 134 -14.83 0.78 -26.29
C THR A 134 -13.60 0.80 -27.19
N TYR A 135 -13.48 -0.21 -28.05
CA TYR A 135 -12.34 -0.39 -28.96
C TYR A 135 -12.83 -0.57 -30.39
N SER A 136 -12.28 0.21 -31.33
CA SER A 136 -12.60 0.15 -32.75
C SER A 136 -11.46 -0.48 -33.53
N GLY A 137 -11.67 -1.71 -34.03
CA GLY A 137 -10.67 -2.46 -34.78
C GLY A 137 -10.67 -2.19 -36.28
N LYS A 138 -9.51 -2.38 -36.93
CA LYS A 138 -9.33 -2.66 -38.37
C LYS A 138 -8.01 -3.41 -38.58
N THR A 139 -7.93 -4.22 -39.64
CA THR A 139 -6.85 -5.20 -39.90
C THR A 139 -6.45 -5.21 -41.38
N GLU A 140 -5.18 -5.51 -41.69
CA GLU A 140 -4.69 -5.73 -43.07
C GLU A 140 -3.37 -6.53 -43.11
N SER A 141 -2.90 -6.98 -44.30
CA SER A 141 -1.75 -7.91 -44.46
C SER A 141 -1.21 -7.91 -45.91
N THR A 142 -0.06 -8.51 -46.32
CA THR A 142 0.99 -9.37 -45.70
C THR A 142 2.37 -8.98 -46.34
N LYS A 143 3.50 -9.73 -46.52
CA LYS A 143 3.92 -11.15 -46.38
C LYS A 143 5.47 -11.31 -46.28
N LEU A 144 5.92 -12.48 -45.79
CA LEU A 144 7.11 -13.32 -46.08
C LEU A 144 8.13 -12.88 -47.17
N LEU A 145 9.45 -13.17 -47.18
CA LEU A 145 10.48 -13.91 -46.37
C LEU A 145 11.89 -13.61 -47.01
N PRO A 146 13.05 -14.16 -46.58
CA PRO A 146 13.62 -14.42 -45.25
C PRO A 146 15.07 -13.87 -45.07
N GLU A 147 15.60 -13.78 -43.84
CA GLU A 147 17.04 -14.05 -43.58
C GLU A 147 17.32 -14.36 -42.10
N ARG A 148 18.27 -15.25 -41.79
CA ARG A 148 18.63 -15.60 -40.40
C ARG A 148 19.51 -14.53 -39.76
N ARG A 149 19.04 -13.92 -38.67
CA ARG A 149 19.87 -13.21 -37.68
C ARG A 149 19.50 -13.67 -36.28
N VAL A 150 20.41 -13.52 -35.33
CA VAL A 150 20.14 -13.80 -33.91
C VAL A 150 19.18 -12.72 -33.40
N GLU A 151 17.90 -13.06 -33.23
CA GLU A 151 16.90 -12.12 -32.74
C GLU A 151 17.04 -11.91 -31.24
N ILE A 152 17.71 -10.81 -30.88
CA ILE A 152 17.47 -10.15 -29.59
C ILE A 152 16.00 -9.72 -29.61
N SER A 153 15.19 -10.27 -28.70
CA SER A 153 13.77 -9.90 -28.60
C SER A 153 13.61 -8.38 -28.50
N LYS A 154 12.74 -7.84 -29.36
CA LYS A 154 12.52 -6.39 -29.53
C LYS A 154 11.68 -5.77 -28.41
N ARG A 155 11.07 -6.59 -27.55
CA ARG A 155 10.32 -6.17 -26.36
C ARG A 155 11.21 -6.25 -25.12
N GLY A 156 11.00 -5.31 -24.19
CA GLY A 156 11.59 -5.35 -22.86
C GLY A 156 10.50 -5.22 -21.82
N ILE A 157 10.34 -6.24 -20.98
CA ILE A 157 9.26 -6.32 -20.00
C ILE A 157 9.71 -5.72 -18.66
N GLY A 158 8.93 -4.79 -18.15
CA GLY A 158 8.92 -4.38 -16.75
C GLY A 158 7.80 -5.11 -16.00
N LEU A 159 8.15 -5.88 -14.96
CA LEU A 159 7.15 -6.52 -14.10
C LEU A 159 6.78 -5.61 -12.93
N CYS A 160 5.49 -5.32 -12.80
CA CYS A 160 4.92 -4.47 -11.76
C CYS A 160 4.04 -5.31 -10.82
N PHE A 161 4.39 -5.43 -9.54
CA PHE A 161 3.62 -6.21 -8.57
C PHE A 161 2.71 -5.33 -7.69
N PRO A 162 1.42 -5.69 -7.48
CA PRO A 162 0.49 -4.89 -6.70
C PRO A 162 0.71 -5.00 -5.19
N GLY A 163 0.28 -3.96 -4.47
CA GLY A 163 0.31 -3.89 -3.02
C GLY A 163 -1.01 -4.27 -2.35
N SER A 164 -1.06 -4.09 -1.03
CA SER A 164 -2.26 -4.26 -0.20
C SER A 164 -3.45 -3.45 -0.74
N GLY A 165 -4.64 -4.04 -0.73
CA GLY A 165 -5.86 -3.47 -1.34
C GLY A 165 -6.21 -4.07 -2.70
N SER A 166 -5.34 -4.90 -3.28
CA SER A 166 -5.57 -5.63 -4.52
C SER A 166 -6.27 -6.99 -4.34
N GLN A 167 -6.35 -7.51 -3.11
CA GLN A 167 -6.86 -8.85 -2.81
C GLN A 167 -8.39 -8.96 -2.86
N TYR A 168 -8.88 -10.10 -3.35
CA TYR A 168 -10.29 -10.50 -3.37
C TYR A 168 -10.42 -12.01 -3.14
N ILE A 169 -11.58 -12.47 -2.68
CA ILE A 169 -11.86 -13.91 -2.51
C ILE A 169 -11.84 -14.59 -3.88
N GLY A 170 -11.25 -15.78 -3.96
CA GLY A 170 -11.11 -16.52 -5.21
C GLY A 170 -10.01 -16.00 -6.14
N MET A 171 -9.13 -15.08 -5.71
CA MET A 171 -8.09 -14.53 -6.60
C MET A 171 -7.12 -15.60 -7.13
N GLY A 172 -7.05 -15.74 -8.46
CA GLY A 172 -6.29 -16.78 -9.16
C GLY A 172 -6.94 -18.16 -9.18
N SER A 173 -8.17 -18.34 -8.67
CA SER A 173 -8.86 -19.64 -8.62
C SER A 173 -9.01 -20.31 -9.99
N PHE A 174 -9.10 -19.52 -11.07
CA PHE A 174 -9.16 -20.00 -12.46
C PHE A 174 -7.96 -20.87 -12.87
N LEU A 175 -6.81 -20.74 -12.21
CA LEU A 175 -5.63 -21.59 -12.43
C LEU A 175 -5.68 -22.91 -11.64
N LEU A 176 -6.45 -23.01 -10.54
CA LEU A 176 -6.48 -24.20 -9.68
C LEU A 176 -6.79 -25.52 -10.39
N PRO A 177 -7.70 -25.61 -11.39
CA PRO A 177 -7.97 -26.87 -12.08
C PRO A 177 -6.86 -27.27 -13.06
N HIS A 178 -6.17 -26.29 -13.67
CA HIS A 178 -5.36 -26.52 -14.86
C HIS A 178 -3.85 -26.40 -14.61
N SER A 179 -3.40 -25.40 -13.85
CA SER A 179 -1.98 -25.10 -13.62
C SER A 179 -1.39 -25.91 -12.47
N LYS A 180 -0.30 -26.66 -12.72
CA LYS A 180 0.50 -27.30 -11.69
C LYS A 180 1.37 -26.27 -10.98
N GLY A 181 2.01 -25.34 -11.71
CA GLY A 181 2.87 -24.30 -11.13
C GLY A 181 2.15 -23.42 -10.11
N PHE A 182 0.87 -23.11 -10.34
CA PHE A 182 0.03 -22.37 -9.39
C PHE A 182 -0.27 -23.18 -8.13
N ARG A 183 -0.68 -24.46 -8.27
CA ARG A 183 -0.98 -25.35 -7.14
C ARG A 183 0.25 -25.58 -6.25
N ASP A 184 1.36 -26.01 -6.85
CA ASP A 184 2.63 -26.27 -6.15
C ASP A 184 3.08 -25.04 -5.32
N THR A 185 2.87 -23.84 -5.85
CA THR A 185 3.25 -22.58 -5.17
C THR A 185 2.37 -22.26 -3.96
N TRP A 186 1.09 -22.63 -3.99
CA TRP A 186 0.22 -22.51 -2.81
C TRP A 186 0.56 -23.56 -1.75
N ASP A 187 0.99 -24.75 -2.16
CA ASP A 187 1.35 -25.83 -1.23
C ASP A 187 2.70 -25.53 -0.54
N GLU A 188 3.72 -25.07 -1.28
CA GLU A 188 4.97 -24.55 -0.70
C GLU A 188 4.72 -23.35 0.24
N ALA A 189 3.71 -22.53 -0.04
CA ALA A 189 3.36 -21.39 0.80
C ALA A 189 2.70 -21.79 2.12
N GLU A 190 1.82 -22.80 2.12
CA GLU A 190 1.25 -23.35 3.36
C GLU A 190 2.34 -24.04 4.20
N GLU A 191 3.25 -24.80 3.59
CA GLU A 191 4.43 -25.36 4.30
C GLU A 191 5.29 -24.26 4.95
N ALA A 192 5.54 -23.16 4.23
CA ALA A 192 6.22 -22.00 4.78
C ALA A 192 5.43 -21.38 5.95
N LEU A 193 4.11 -21.21 5.81
CA LEU A 193 3.26 -20.62 6.86
C LEU A 193 3.18 -21.49 8.12
N ILE A 194 3.21 -22.82 8.00
CA ILE A 194 3.35 -23.75 9.14
C ILE A 194 4.68 -23.48 9.89
N GLY A 195 5.76 -23.20 9.16
CA GLY A 195 7.05 -22.81 9.73
C GLY A 195 7.13 -21.40 10.34
N PHE A 196 6.14 -20.53 10.08
CA PHE A 196 6.23 -19.09 10.36
C PHE A 196 6.53 -18.74 11.82
N GLU A 197 5.81 -19.31 12.78
CA GLU A 197 5.98 -18.93 14.19
C GLU A 197 7.36 -19.38 14.73
N ARG A 198 7.88 -20.52 14.26
CA ARG A 198 9.25 -20.98 14.60
C ARG A 198 10.32 -20.05 14.02
N TRP A 199 10.17 -19.63 12.77
CA TRP A 199 11.05 -18.62 12.15
C TRP A 199 10.98 -17.29 12.90
N ARG A 200 9.76 -16.82 13.20
CA ARG A 200 9.51 -15.54 13.87
C ARG A 200 10.08 -15.50 15.30
N GLN A 201 10.08 -16.63 16.01
CA GLN A 201 10.74 -16.77 17.31
C GLN A 201 12.27 -16.66 17.21
N SER A 202 12.89 -17.15 16.13
CA SER A 202 14.34 -17.05 15.93
C SER A 202 14.87 -15.63 15.64
N LEU A 203 13.98 -14.67 15.40
CA LEU A 203 14.32 -13.26 15.18
C LEU A 203 14.58 -12.47 16.48
N ASP A 204 14.25 -13.04 17.63
CA ASP A 204 14.37 -12.41 18.95
C ASP A 204 13.78 -10.98 19.03
N LEU A 205 12.58 -10.82 18.46
CA LEU A 205 11.95 -9.49 18.32
C LEU A 205 11.70 -8.78 19.65
N VAL A 206 11.50 -9.50 20.76
CA VAL A 206 11.22 -8.86 22.07
C VAL A 206 12.45 -8.16 22.61
N ASP A 207 13.55 -8.88 22.79
CA ASP A 207 14.76 -8.32 23.39
C ASP A 207 15.43 -7.32 22.44
N ARG A 208 15.34 -7.55 21.12
CA ARG A 208 15.81 -6.60 20.11
C ARG A 208 14.98 -5.31 20.04
N LEU A 209 13.67 -5.34 20.24
CA LEU A 209 12.85 -4.12 20.34
C LEU A 209 13.08 -3.41 21.68
N HIS A 210 13.25 -4.16 22.77
CA HIS A 210 13.62 -3.59 24.08
C HIS A 210 14.98 -2.85 24.00
N ALA A 211 15.96 -3.41 23.30
CA ALA A 211 17.25 -2.75 23.01
C ALA A 211 17.13 -1.48 22.13
N LEU A 212 16.04 -1.31 21.38
CA LEU A 212 15.70 -0.07 20.65
C LEU A 212 14.93 0.95 21.51
N GLY A 213 14.70 0.68 22.79
CA GLY A 213 14.07 1.60 23.74
C GLY A 213 12.55 1.45 23.89
N TYR A 214 11.94 0.41 23.32
CA TYR A 214 10.55 0.07 23.63
C TYR A 214 10.43 -0.46 25.06
N THR A 215 9.36 -0.11 25.78
CA THR A 215 9.11 -0.70 27.10
C THR A 215 8.81 -2.18 26.98
N SER A 216 9.00 -2.95 28.06
CA SER A 216 8.79 -4.41 28.05
C SER A 216 7.38 -4.80 27.58
N ASP A 217 6.34 -4.02 27.92
CA ASP A 217 4.97 -4.21 27.41
C ASP A 217 4.87 -4.01 25.89
N GLN A 218 5.48 -2.93 25.36
CA GLN A 218 5.47 -2.61 23.93
C GLN A 218 6.27 -3.63 23.11
N ALA A 219 7.43 -4.05 23.63
CA ALA A 219 8.28 -5.08 23.02
C ALA A 219 7.58 -6.45 23.01
N ASN A 220 6.91 -6.85 24.10
CA ASN A 220 6.10 -8.07 24.14
C ASN A 220 4.88 -8.00 23.22
N LEU A 221 4.24 -6.84 23.09
CA LEU A 221 3.11 -6.65 22.18
C LEU A 221 3.53 -6.82 20.71
N LEU A 222 4.62 -6.17 20.30
CA LEU A 222 5.15 -6.21 18.93
C LEU A 222 5.82 -7.54 18.59
N GLY A 223 6.73 -8.00 19.45
CA GLY A 223 7.63 -9.13 19.20
C GLY A 223 7.22 -10.45 19.86
N GLY A 224 6.33 -10.44 20.85
CA GLY A 224 5.97 -11.63 21.64
C GLY A 224 5.19 -12.70 20.86
N PRO A 225 4.94 -13.87 21.46
CA PRO A 225 4.20 -14.97 20.84
C PRO A 225 2.82 -14.53 20.34
N MET A 226 2.25 -15.25 19.37
CA MET A 226 0.83 -15.11 19.06
C MET A 226 0.01 -15.48 20.31
N ARG A 227 -0.90 -14.59 20.74
CA ARG A 227 -1.70 -14.78 21.96
C ARG A 227 -2.44 -16.12 21.86
N ARG A 228 -2.45 -16.94 22.93
CA ARG A 228 -3.29 -18.15 22.96
C ARG A 228 -4.77 -17.73 22.84
N GLY A 229 -5.48 -18.33 21.88
CA GLY A 229 -6.78 -17.85 21.37
C GLY A 229 -6.70 -17.19 19.99
N ALA A 230 -5.56 -16.59 19.63
CA ALA A 230 -5.14 -16.34 18.24
C ALA A 230 -4.15 -17.42 17.72
N THR A 231 -3.75 -18.34 18.61
CA THR A 231 -3.21 -19.64 18.22
C THR A 231 -4.27 -20.42 17.45
N LEU A 232 -3.87 -20.92 16.27
CA LEU A 232 -4.58 -21.93 15.52
C LEU A 232 -5.02 -23.06 16.47
N GLY A 233 -6.33 -23.31 16.57
CA GLY A 233 -6.82 -24.60 17.03
C GLY A 233 -6.54 -25.67 15.97
N SER A 234 -6.96 -26.91 16.20
CA SER A 234 -6.91 -28.00 15.20
C SER A 234 -7.75 -27.74 13.93
N ASN A 235 -8.40 -26.57 13.84
CA ASN A 235 -9.43 -26.22 12.85
C ASN A 235 -9.18 -24.83 12.21
N ASP A 236 -7.98 -24.24 12.30
CA ASP A 236 -7.65 -23.11 11.40
C ASP A 236 -7.54 -23.68 9.97
N PRO A 237 -8.31 -23.17 8.99
CA PRO A 237 -8.39 -23.78 7.67
C PRO A 237 -7.24 -23.35 6.72
N GLY A 238 -6.28 -22.56 7.19
CA GLY A 238 -5.11 -22.13 6.41
C GLY A 238 -5.37 -20.90 5.54
N LEU A 239 -4.30 -20.25 5.06
CA LEU A 239 -4.42 -19.04 4.23
C LEU A 239 -5.06 -19.38 2.88
N LYS A 240 -4.76 -20.55 2.33
CA LYS A 240 -5.37 -21.12 1.13
C LYS A 240 -6.90 -21.13 1.23
N HIS A 241 -7.48 -21.54 2.36
CA HIS A 241 -8.92 -21.44 2.58
C HIS A 241 -9.39 -19.99 2.72
N VAL A 242 -8.71 -19.17 3.53
CA VAL A 242 -9.04 -17.74 3.71
C VAL A 242 -9.10 -16.98 2.38
N VAL A 243 -8.26 -17.36 1.41
CA VAL A 243 -8.19 -16.76 0.07
C VAL A 243 -9.27 -17.30 -0.88
N PHE A 244 -9.49 -18.61 -0.94
CA PHE A 244 -10.40 -19.19 -1.94
C PHE A 244 -11.86 -19.27 -1.48
N ASN A 245 -12.11 -19.58 -0.20
CA ASN A 245 -13.44 -19.91 0.34
C ASN A 245 -13.82 -19.12 1.62
N GLY A 246 -12.89 -18.34 2.18
CA GLY A 246 -13.04 -17.68 3.48
C GLY A 246 -13.86 -16.39 3.44
N PRO A 247 -14.22 -15.85 4.61
CA PRO A 247 -14.95 -14.59 4.69
C PRO A 247 -14.03 -13.41 4.33
N GLY A 248 -14.54 -12.50 3.48
CA GLY A 248 -13.76 -11.38 2.94
C GLY A 248 -13.23 -10.37 3.98
N HIS A 249 -13.66 -10.42 5.24
CA HIS A 249 -13.06 -9.65 6.32
C HIS A 249 -11.74 -10.27 6.81
N GLU A 250 -11.64 -11.60 6.89
CA GLU A 250 -10.40 -12.28 7.26
C GLU A 250 -9.30 -12.04 6.21
N LEU A 251 -9.61 -12.16 4.92
CA LEU A 251 -8.65 -11.83 3.86
C LEU A 251 -8.22 -10.35 3.88
N THR A 252 -9.04 -9.45 4.45
CA THR A 252 -8.71 -8.01 4.53
C THR A 252 -7.75 -7.68 5.70
N ARG A 253 -7.56 -8.60 6.67
CA ARG A 253 -6.53 -8.45 7.72
C ARG A 253 -5.14 -8.43 7.09
N SER A 254 -4.29 -7.46 7.44
CA SER A 254 -3.01 -7.22 6.75
C SER A 254 -2.08 -8.44 6.75
N SER A 255 -2.07 -9.21 7.84
CA SER A 255 -1.31 -10.46 7.96
C SER A 255 -1.80 -11.59 7.05
N ASN A 256 -3.05 -11.56 6.58
CA ASN A 256 -3.58 -12.47 5.57
C ASN A 256 -3.39 -11.86 4.15
N ALA A 257 -3.81 -10.61 3.96
CA ALA A 257 -3.77 -9.91 2.68
C ALA A 257 -2.38 -9.89 2.02
N GLN A 258 -1.34 -9.51 2.78
CA GLN A 258 0.00 -9.30 2.24
C GLN A 258 0.66 -10.59 1.71
N PRO A 259 0.75 -11.70 2.49
CA PRO A 259 1.25 -12.96 1.96
C PRO A 259 0.32 -13.51 0.87
N ALA A 260 -1.00 -13.35 0.97
CA ALA A 260 -1.90 -13.84 -0.07
C ALA A 260 -1.67 -13.16 -1.44
N ILE A 261 -1.51 -11.83 -1.48
CA ILE A 261 -1.15 -11.10 -2.70
C ILE A 261 0.20 -11.55 -3.24
N PHE A 262 1.19 -11.71 -2.35
CA PHE A 262 2.52 -12.22 -2.71
C PHE A 262 2.43 -13.61 -3.37
N ILE A 263 1.74 -14.56 -2.73
CA ILE A 263 1.61 -15.95 -3.21
C ILE A 263 0.87 -15.97 -4.54
N THR A 264 -0.30 -15.32 -4.69
CA THR A 264 -1.02 -15.25 -5.98
C THR A 264 -0.13 -14.69 -7.09
N SER A 265 0.58 -13.60 -6.82
CA SER A 265 1.42 -12.93 -7.82
C SER A 265 2.63 -13.78 -8.23
N PHE A 266 3.25 -14.49 -7.29
CA PHE A 266 4.38 -15.38 -7.56
C PHE A 266 3.92 -16.69 -8.23
N ALA A 267 2.76 -17.21 -7.86
CA ALA A 267 2.12 -18.37 -8.47
C ALA A 267 1.72 -18.10 -9.93
N TYR A 268 1.37 -16.86 -10.29
CA TYR A 268 1.16 -16.45 -11.69
C TYR A 268 2.46 -16.54 -12.51
N LEU A 269 3.61 -16.09 -11.96
CA LEU A 269 4.91 -16.22 -12.65
C LEU A 269 5.26 -17.70 -12.89
N ARG A 270 5.21 -18.51 -11.83
CA ARG A 270 5.50 -19.95 -11.93
C ARG A 270 4.52 -20.70 -12.82
N ALA A 271 3.25 -20.30 -12.89
CA ALA A 271 2.31 -20.89 -13.84
C ALA A 271 2.73 -20.61 -15.30
N LEU A 272 3.12 -19.37 -15.63
CA LEU A 272 3.63 -19.02 -16.96
C LEU A 272 4.89 -19.84 -17.32
N GLU A 273 5.83 -19.97 -16.38
CA GLU A 273 7.09 -20.70 -16.59
C GLU A 273 6.89 -22.23 -16.69
N VAL A 274 6.08 -22.83 -15.80
CA VAL A 274 5.94 -24.29 -15.66
C VAL A 274 4.89 -24.88 -16.60
N ASP A 275 3.71 -24.25 -16.70
CA ASP A 275 2.57 -24.83 -17.42
C ASP A 275 2.45 -24.34 -18.86
N TYR A 276 3.00 -23.14 -19.16
CA TYR A 276 2.96 -22.52 -20.49
C TYR A 276 4.36 -22.38 -21.14
N GLY A 277 5.44 -22.78 -20.43
CA GLY A 277 6.81 -22.80 -20.97
C GLY A 277 7.42 -21.42 -21.25
N ALA A 278 6.82 -20.34 -20.74
CA ALA A 278 7.21 -18.98 -21.07
C ALA A 278 8.59 -18.62 -20.50
N SER A 279 9.57 -18.36 -21.38
CA SER A 279 10.96 -18.01 -20.99
C SER A 279 11.09 -16.54 -20.53
N ILE A 280 10.28 -16.13 -19.56
CA ILE A 280 10.11 -14.72 -19.15
C ILE A 280 11.42 -14.07 -18.67
N SER A 281 12.33 -14.84 -18.06
CA SER A 281 13.65 -14.38 -17.58
C SER A 281 14.52 -13.70 -18.65
N ASN A 282 14.35 -14.06 -19.92
CA ASN A 282 15.03 -13.43 -21.06
C ASN A 282 14.40 -12.10 -21.49
N LEU A 283 13.10 -11.92 -21.24
CA LEU A 283 12.32 -10.74 -21.63
C LEU A 283 12.25 -9.67 -20.53
N ILE A 284 12.27 -10.08 -19.26
CA ILE A 284 12.27 -9.18 -18.10
C ILE A 284 13.55 -8.34 -18.10
N ARG A 285 13.39 -7.02 -18.05
CA ARG A 285 14.49 -6.03 -17.94
C ARG A 285 14.51 -5.32 -16.59
N ALA A 286 13.37 -5.23 -15.91
CA ALA A 286 13.25 -4.64 -14.59
C ALA A 286 12.08 -5.26 -13.80
N PHE A 287 12.16 -5.19 -12.48
CA PHE A 287 11.06 -5.49 -11.57
C PHE A 287 10.69 -4.22 -10.77
N SER A 288 9.44 -4.07 -10.35
CA SER A 288 9.01 -3.04 -9.40
C SER A 288 7.80 -3.51 -8.60
N GLY A 289 7.60 -2.94 -7.41
CA GLY A 289 6.47 -3.28 -6.55
C GLY A 289 5.81 -2.04 -5.97
N HIS A 290 4.48 -2.09 -5.81
CA HIS A 290 3.74 -1.09 -5.06
C HIS A 290 3.59 -1.55 -3.61
N SER A 291 4.08 -0.78 -2.64
CA SER A 291 3.98 -1.11 -1.21
C SER A 291 4.47 -2.54 -0.91
N SER A 292 3.64 -3.41 -0.32
CA SER A 292 3.94 -4.83 -0.07
C SER A 292 4.32 -5.64 -1.32
N GLY A 293 4.01 -5.16 -2.53
CA GLY A 293 4.47 -5.76 -3.79
C GLY A 293 5.98 -5.70 -4.00
N GLU A 294 6.72 -4.85 -3.28
CA GLU A 294 8.19 -4.81 -3.33
C GLU A 294 8.82 -6.14 -2.85
N TYR A 295 8.16 -6.85 -1.93
CA TYR A 295 8.59 -8.19 -1.49
C TYR A 295 8.42 -9.23 -2.62
N THR A 296 7.34 -9.12 -3.40
CA THR A 296 7.14 -9.89 -4.62
C THR A 296 8.22 -9.59 -5.67
N ALA A 297 8.55 -8.31 -5.87
CA ALA A 297 9.62 -7.90 -6.77
C ALA A 297 10.98 -8.48 -6.35
N CYS A 298 11.29 -8.49 -5.05
CA CYS A 298 12.52 -9.07 -4.52
C CYS A 298 12.60 -10.59 -4.72
N ALA A 299 11.53 -11.33 -4.43
CA ALA A 299 11.51 -12.78 -4.64
C ALA A 299 11.59 -13.14 -6.13
N ALA A 300 10.82 -12.45 -6.99
CA ALA A 300 10.82 -12.68 -8.44
C ALA A 300 12.18 -12.34 -9.08
N ALA A 301 12.92 -11.39 -8.49
CA ALA A 301 14.28 -11.05 -8.87
C ALA A 301 15.36 -11.95 -8.25
N GLY A 302 15.02 -12.99 -7.47
CA GLY A 302 15.97 -13.90 -6.83
C GLY A 302 16.73 -13.34 -5.61
N VAL A 303 16.33 -12.17 -5.11
CA VAL A 303 16.97 -11.50 -3.95
C VAL A 303 16.79 -12.33 -2.69
N MET A 304 15.59 -12.87 -2.46
CA MET A 304 15.23 -13.65 -1.28
C MET A 304 14.50 -14.93 -1.69
N SER A 305 14.61 -15.98 -0.88
CA SER A 305 13.85 -17.22 -1.12
C SER A 305 12.35 -17.02 -0.91
N PHE A 306 11.54 -17.81 -1.63
CA PHE A 306 10.08 -17.76 -1.56
C PHE A 306 9.55 -17.87 -0.12
N ALA A 307 10.02 -18.84 0.66
CA ALA A 307 9.64 -19.01 2.07
C ALA A 307 9.95 -17.77 2.93
N ASN A 308 11.12 -17.13 2.77
CA ASN A 308 11.43 -15.88 3.49
C ASN A 308 10.50 -14.74 3.06
N ALA A 309 10.09 -14.66 1.79
CA ALA A 309 9.14 -13.65 1.33
C ALA A 309 7.72 -13.88 1.87
N VAL A 310 7.25 -15.14 1.96
CA VAL A 310 6.01 -15.51 2.68
C VAL A 310 6.10 -15.09 4.15
N HIS A 311 7.21 -15.38 4.82
CA HIS A 311 7.44 -15.02 6.22
C HIS A 311 7.49 -13.51 6.45
N LEU A 312 8.25 -12.76 5.65
CA LEU A 312 8.37 -11.30 5.75
C LEU A 312 7.04 -10.60 5.48
N THR A 313 6.26 -11.04 4.48
CA THR A 313 4.93 -10.45 4.19
C THR A 313 3.90 -10.79 5.26
N ARG A 314 3.91 -12.02 5.80
CA ARG A 314 3.10 -12.41 6.98
C ARG A 314 3.47 -11.57 8.21
N LEU A 315 4.77 -11.33 8.43
CA LEU A 315 5.28 -10.54 9.56
C LEU A 315 5.00 -9.05 9.41
N HIS A 316 5.14 -8.47 8.23
CA HIS A 316 4.83 -7.06 7.96
C HIS A 316 3.38 -6.77 8.37
N GLY A 317 2.41 -7.53 7.85
CA GLY A 317 1.01 -7.36 8.21
C GLY A 317 0.72 -7.56 9.70
N LEU A 318 1.40 -8.50 10.36
CA LEU A 318 1.29 -8.74 11.80
C LEU A 318 1.86 -7.57 12.63
N LEU A 319 3.04 -7.04 12.24
CA LEU A 319 3.68 -5.88 12.89
C LEU A 319 2.87 -4.61 12.69
N THR A 320 2.26 -4.40 11.51
CA THR A 320 1.31 -3.31 11.27
C THR A 320 0.13 -3.39 12.24
N THR A 321 -0.54 -4.54 12.37
CA THR A 321 -1.66 -4.69 13.32
C THR A 321 -1.21 -4.46 14.77
N ARG A 322 -0.09 -5.06 15.21
CA ARG A 322 0.43 -4.89 16.58
C ARG A 322 0.91 -3.46 16.87
N THR A 323 1.37 -2.73 15.87
CA THR A 323 1.71 -1.31 15.98
C THR A 323 0.48 -0.48 16.34
N LEU A 324 -0.69 -0.83 15.79
CA LEU A 324 -1.98 -0.19 16.12
C LEU A 324 -2.60 -0.69 17.43
N GLU A 325 -1.90 -1.53 18.20
CA GLU A 325 -2.23 -1.86 19.60
C GLU A 325 -1.31 -1.11 20.60
N LEU A 326 -0.38 -0.24 20.15
CA LEU A 326 0.58 0.45 21.01
C LEU A 326 0.00 1.70 21.70
N LYS A 327 0.00 1.68 23.04
CA LYS A 327 -0.34 2.86 23.86
C LYS A 327 0.65 4.00 23.57
N GLY A 328 0.13 5.19 23.25
CA GLY A 328 0.93 6.41 23.09
C GLY A 328 1.31 6.77 21.65
N LEU A 329 1.10 5.87 20.67
CA LEU A 329 0.78 6.36 19.32
C LEU A 329 -0.58 7.06 19.40
N ALA A 330 -0.71 8.21 18.73
CA ALA A 330 -1.92 9.04 18.79
C ALA A 330 -3.17 8.21 18.49
N PRO A 331 -4.27 8.41 19.23
CA PRO A 331 -4.66 7.47 20.29
C PRO A 331 -5.36 6.20 19.76
N TYR A 332 -4.62 5.10 19.62
CA TYR A 332 -5.16 3.80 19.16
C TYR A 332 -4.98 2.65 20.16
N THR A 333 -5.58 2.73 21.35
CA THR A 333 -5.67 1.59 22.29
C THR A 333 -6.95 1.52 23.13
N ALA A 334 -8.11 1.42 22.49
CA ALA A 334 -9.31 0.88 23.14
C ALA A 334 -10.30 0.33 22.09
N ILE A 335 -11.16 -0.59 22.53
CA ILE A 335 -12.34 -1.05 21.76
C ILE A 335 -13.51 -0.04 21.90
N HIS A 336 -13.28 1.06 22.62
CA HIS A 336 -14.23 2.15 22.90
C HIS A 336 -13.62 3.53 22.61
N LEU A 337 -12.96 3.69 21.46
CA LEU A 337 -12.44 4.98 20.99
C LEU A 337 -13.53 5.81 20.33
N SER A 338 -13.50 7.13 20.55
CA SER A 338 -14.39 8.07 19.86
C SER A 338 -13.97 8.28 18.40
N ASP A 339 -14.84 8.82 17.55
CA ASP A 339 -14.59 8.93 16.10
C ASP A 339 -13.37 9.77 15.71
N ASN A 340 -13.04 10.77 16.53
CA ASN A 340 -11.83 11.59 16.39
C ASN A 340 -10.54 10.82 16.75
N GLN A 341 -10.68 9.63 17.33
CA GLN A 341 -9.62 8.72 17.75
C GLN A 341 -9.60 7.45 16.89
N ARG A 342 -9.96 7.56 15.61
CA ARG A 342 -9.75 6.53 14.58
C ARG A 342 -8.61 6.92 13.62
N ALA A 343 -8.00 5.92 12.98
CA ALA A 343 -7.01 6.12 11.91
C ALA A 343 -7.70 6.13 10.55
N GLN A 344 -7.07 6.71 9.54
CA GLN A 344 -7.64 6.76 8.18
C GLN A 344 -6.57 6.70 7.09
N MET A 345 -6.95 6.14 5.94
CA MET A 345 -6.38 6.53 4.64
C MET A 345 -7.51 6.93 3.69
N SER A 346 -7.30 7.97 2.90
CA SER A 346 -8.28 8.43 1.92
C SER A 346 -7.58 8.75 0.61
N ALA A 347 -8.09 8.24 -0.51
CA ALA A 347 -7.59 8.54 -1.85
C ALA A 347 -8.24 9.84 -2.35
N LEU A 348 -7.47 10.66 -3.06
CA LEU A 348 -7.95 11.90 -3.68
C LEU A 348 -7.65 11.89 -5.17
N ILE A 349 -8.59 12.40 -5.96
CA ILE A 349 -8.38 12.66 -7.39
C ILE A 349 -8.05 14.14 -7.56
N ILE A 350 -6.85 14.40 -8.05
CA ILE A 350 -6.24 15.73 -8.16
C ILE A 350 -6.56 16.36 -9.51
N ASN A 351 -6.80 17.67 -9.51
CA ASN A 351 -7.01 18.49 -10.71
C ASN A 351 -5.67 18.79 -11.42
N ALA A 352 -4.97 17.73 -11.82
CA ALA A 352 -3.78 17.82 -12.65
C ALA A 352 -4.14 18.26 -14.09
N PRO A 353 -3.26 19.00 -14.80
CA PRO A 353 -1.93 19.44 -14.38
C PRO A 353 -1.92 20.79 -13.64
N LEU A 354 -3.09 21.34 -13.24
CA LEU A 354 -3.17 22.66 -12.61
C LEU A 354 -2.53 22.71 -11.22
N TYR A 355 -2.51 21.57 -10.52
CA TYR A 355 -1.91 21.40 -9.19
C TYR A 355 -1.06 20.15 -9.14
N GLY A 356 0.00 20.19 -8.33
CA GLY A 356 0.91 19.05 -8.13
C GLY A 356 1.25 18.79 -6.67
N LEU A 357 2.25 17.91 -6.46
CA LEU A 357 2.75 17.55 -5.13
C LEU A 357 3.17 18.76 -4.29
N SER A 358 3.72 19.81 -4.93
CA SER A 358 4.07 21.08 -4.31
C SER A 358 2.88 21.77 -3.63
N ASP A 359 1.72 21.75 -4.26
CA ASP A 359 0.51 22.44 -3.80
C ASP A 359 -0.15 21.68 -2.66
N ILE A 360 -0.23 20.36 -2.81
CA ILE A 360 -0.73 19.46 -1.77
C ILE A 360 0.17 19.54 -0.54
N THR A 361 1.49 19.42 -0.69
CA THR A 361 2.46 19.55 0.40
C THR A 361 2.34 20.91 1.09
N ARG A 362 2.23 22.01 0.31
CA ARG A 362 2.02 23.36 0.84
C ARG A 362 0.72 23.48 1.66
N VAL A 363 -0.38 22.88 1.20
CA VAL A 363 -1.65 22.88 1.94
C VAL A 363 -1.54 22.06 3.22
N LEU A 364 -0.95 20.87 3.17
CA LEU A 364 -0.73 20.03 4.36
C LEU A 364 0.18 20.72 5.39
N SER A 365 1.28 21.35 4.95
CA SER A 365 2.20 22.09 5.83
C SER A 365 1.60 23.37 6.41
N ALA A 366 0.67 24.03 5.71
CA ALA A 366 -0.05 25.19 6.23
C ALA A 366 -1.27 24.81 7.10
N SER A 367 -1.77 23.59 6.95
CA SER A 367 -2.85 23.03 7.77
C SER A 367 -2.24 22.42 9.02
N ASP A 368 -1.99 23.26 10.04
CA ASP A 368 -1.47 22.82 11.35
C ASP A 368 -2.54 22.05 12.14
N THR A 369 -2.82 20.85 11.63
CA THR A 369 -3.72 19.83 12.16
C THR A 369 -3.25 19.31 13.52
N ASN A 370 -1.94 19.39 13.80
CA ASN A 370 -1.37 19.07 15.10
C ASN A 370 -1.70 20.15 16.15
N ALA A 371 -1.44 21.43 15.88
CA ALA A 371 -1.82 22.52 16.80
C ALA A 371 -3.35 22.69 16.91
N SER A 372 -4.10 22.31 15.86
CA SER A 372 -5.57 22.25 15.86
C SER A 372 -6.15 21.06 16.64
N GLY A 373 -5.31 20.16 17.18
CA GLY A 373 -5.74 18.99 17.94
C GLY A 373 -6.38 17.87 17.09
N LEU A 374 -6.36 17.98 15.77
CA LEU A 374 -6.89 16.98 14.83
C LEU A 374 -5.94 15.78 14.64
N GLY A 375 -4.65 15.99 14.90
CA GLY A 375 -3.59 15.00 14.75
C GLY A 375 -2.95 15.01 13.35
N PRO A 376 -1.87 14.24 13.13
CA PRO A 376 -1.08 14.33 11.92
C PRO A 376 -1.79 13.73 10.70
N VAL A 377 -1.41 14.25 9.54
CA VAL A 377 -1.77 13.78 8.20
C VAL A 377 -0.54 13.87 7.30
N GLU A 378 -0.24 12.78 6.59
CA GLU A 378 0.92 12.61 5.72
C GLU A 378 0.48 12.06 4.36
N ILE A 379 1.27 12.31 3.31
CA ILE A 379 1.07 11.67 2.01
C ILE A 379 1.59 10.23 2.13
N ALA A 380 0.75 9.25 1.85
CA ALA A 380 1.09 7.82 1.89
C ALA A 380 1.43 7.25 0.51
N SER A 381 0.85 7.79 -0.57
CA SER A 381 1.15 7.32 -1.93
C SER A 381 0.89 8.40 -2.98
N ILE A 382 1.68 8.35 -4.06
CA ILE A 382 1.46 9.10 -5.30
C ILE A 382 1.35 8.09 -6.43
N ASN A 383 0.12 7.74 -6.81
CA ASN A 383 -0.18 6.64 -7.72
C ASN A 383 -0.16 7.05 -9.20
N SER A 384 -0.48 8.31 -9.49
CA SER A 384 -0.40 8.95 -10.82
C SER A 384 -0.28 10.47 -10.63
N SER A 385 -0.19 11.27 -11.70
CA SER A 385 -0.36 12.74 -11.62
C SER A 385 -1.73 13.12 -11.02
N THR A 386 -2.73 12.29 -11.26
CA THR A 386 -4.15 12.50 -10.94
C THR A 386 -4.61 11.81 -9.65
N GLN A 387 -3.80 10.97 -9.00
CA GLN A 387 -4.20 10.27 -7.77
C GLN A 387 -3.10 10.23 -6.71
N ILE A 388 -3.46 10.69 -5.51
CA ILE A 388 -2.68 10.50 -4.28
C ILE A 388 -3.51 9.78 -3.21
N VAL A 389 -2.83 9.37 -2.13
CA VAL A 389 -3.46 8.86 -0.90
C VAL A 389 -2.88 9.61 0.30
N LEU A 390 -3.74 10.13 1.17
CA LEU A 390 -3.38 10.65 2.49
C LEU A 390 -3.57 9.57 3.56
N SER A 391 -2.81 9.67 4.65
CA SER A 391 -2.81 8.71 5.76
C SER A 391 -2.51 9.41 7.09
N GLY A 392 -3.05 8.89 8.18
CA GLY A 392 -2.79 9.40 9.53
C GLY A 392 -4.03 9.33 10.42
N SER A 393 -4.23 10.38 11.22
CA SER A 393 -5.43 10.55 12.05
C SER A 393 -6.69 10.76 11.21
N ARG A 394 -7.84 10.18 11.59
CA ARG A 394 -9.09 10.36 10.84
C ARG A 394 -9.53 11.83 10.79
N ALA A 395 -9.42 12.56 11.90
CA ALA A 395 -9.75 13.98 11.93
C ALA A 395 -8.80 14.82 11.05
N GLY A 396 -7.48 14.60 11.13
CA GLY A 396 -6.51 15.30 10.27
C GLY A 396 -6.65 14.97 8.78
N VAL A 397 -6.88 13.71 8.42
CA VAL A 397 -7.08 13.27 7.03
C VAL A 397 -8.37 13.85 6.45
N LEU A 398 -9.50 13.79 7.17
CA LEU A 398 -10.78 14.34 6.68
C LEU A 398 -10.71 15.86 6.49
N ALA A 399 -10.13 16.60 7.45
CA ALA A 399 -9.95 18.05 7.34
C ALA A 399 -9.01 18.43 6.18
N ALA A 400 -7.96 17.63 5.92
CA ALA A 400 -7.11 17.82 4.76
C ALA A 400 -7.84 17.54 3.43
N CYS A 401 -8.67 16.51 3.35
CA CYS A 401 -9.50 16.22 2.18
C CYS A 401 -10.51 17.33 1.89
N GLU A 402 -11.21 17.82 2.92
CA GLU A 402 -12.12 18.97 2.84
C GLU A 402 -11.37 20.20 2.33
N ARG A 403 -10.23 20.54 2.95
CA ARG A 403 -9.43 21.72 2.59
C ARG A 403 -8.85 21.67 1.17
N LEU A 404 -8.42 20.50 0.71
CA LEU A 404 -7.96 20.31 -0.67
C LEU A 404 -9.11 20.42 -1.69
N SER A 405 -10.35 20.12 -1.28
CA SER A 405 -11.54 20.27 -2.11
C SER A 405 -12.06 21.71 -2.16
N GLU A 406 -12.08 22.44 -1.02
CA GLU A 406 -12.36 23.89 -0.99
C GLU A 406 -11.45 24.68 -1.96
N LEU A 407 -10.17 24.31 -2.00
CA LEU A 407 -9.16 24.94 -2.85
C LEU A 407 -9.22 24.48 -4.30
N ASN A 408 -10.15 23.59 -4.67
CA ASN A 408 -10.27 22.96 -5.99
C ASN A 408 -8.98 22.23 -6.43
N ILE A 409 -8.15 21.77 -5.48
CA ILE A 409 -6.95 20.97 -5.74
C ILE A 409 -7.35 19.51 -5.98
N ALA A 410 -8.29 18.99 -5.17
CA ALA A 410 -8.89 17.69 -5.35
C ALA A 410 -10.38 17.84 -5.64
N HIS A 411 -10.89 17.34 -6.78
CA HIS A 411 -12.33 17.37 -7.07
C HIS A 411 -13.10 16.20 -6.41
N ARG A 412 -12.37 15.24 -5.84
CA ARG A 412 -12.92 14.02 -5.24
C ARG A 412 -11.99 13.50 -4.15
N ALA A 413 -12.57 13.06 -3.04
CA ALA A 413 -11.90 12.25 -2.03
C ALA A 413 -12.79 11.04 -1.66
N ALA A 414 -12.19 9.93 -1.24
CA ALA A 414 -12.91 8.75 -0.74
C ALA A 414 -12.08 7.94 0.25
N ASP A 415 -12.71 7.48 1.33
CA ASP A 415 -12.09 6.65 2.37
C ASP A 415 -11.77 5.25 1.84
N LEU A 416 -10.53 4.79 2.07
CA LEU A 416 -10.08 3.46 1.68
C LEU A 416 -10.47 2.40 2.74
N PRO A 417 -10.85 1.18 2.33
CA PRO A 417 -11.13 0.06 3.24
C PRO A 417 -9.82 -0.61 3.75
N CYS A 418 -8.89 0.19 4.26
CA CYS A 418 -7.59 -0.24 4.77
C CYS A 418 -7.68 -0.60 6.27
N ALA A 419 -7.04 -1.69 6.68
CA ALA A 419 -6.93 -2.08 8.10
C ALA A 419 -5.93 -1.25 8.91
N ALA A 420 -5.19 -0.32 8.27
CA ALA A 420 -4.15 0.49 8.90
C ALA A 420 -3.88 1.79 8.12
N PRO A 421 -3.38 2.85 8.80
CA PRO A 421 -2.80 4.02 8.16
C PRO A 421 -1.38 3.66 7.67
N PHE A 422 -1.28 3.06 6.49
CA PHE A 422 0.01 2.69 5.90
C PHE A 422 0.84 3.92 5.50
N HIS A 423 2.16 3.74 5.34
CA HIS A 423 3.07 4.73 4.74
C HIS A 423 3.13 6.11 5.42
N CYS A 424 2.84 6.16 6.72
CA CYS A 424 2.97 7.35 7.56
C CYS A 424 3.81 7.06 8.82
N SER A 425 4.14 8.11 9.58
CA SER A 425 4.94 8.08 10.80
C SER A 425 4.46 7.08 11.86
N PHE A 426 3.14 6.81 11.94
CA PHE A 426 2.57 5.81 12.86
C PHE A 426 3.13 4.40 12.64
N MET A 427 3.57 4.06 11.43
CA MET A 427 4.14 2.74 11.10
C MET A 427 5.62 2.57 11.51
N THR A 428 6.20 3.52 12.26
CA THR A 428 7.61 3.45 12.71
C THR A 428 7.95 2.18 13.51
N PRO A 429 7.11 1.69 14.45
CA PRO A 429 7.40 0.44 15.16
C PRO A 429 7.37 -0.80 14.24
N ALA A 430 6.45 -0.85 13.26
CA ALA A 430 6.42 -1.91 12.25
C ALA A 430 7.67 -1.86 11.35
N SER A 431 8.11 -0.67 10.95
CA SER A 431 9.35 -0.44 10.19
C SER A 431 10.59 -0.93 10.94
N GLN A 432 10.68 -0.68 12.26
CA GLN A 432 11.79 -1.14 13.10
C GLN A 432 11.75 -2.67 13.37
N GLY A 433 10.58 -3.23 13.63
CA GLY A 433 10.41 -4.69 13.74
C GLY A 433 10.73 -5.43 12.43
N MET A 434 10.47 -4.79 11.28
CA MET A 434 10.86 -5.33 9.98
C MET A 434 12.36 -5.22 9.71
N ALA A 435 13.04 -4.13 10.15
CA ALA A 435 14.49 -4.02 10.04
C ALA A 435 15.19 -5.21 10.74
N ILE A 436 14.76 -5.53 11.97
CA ILE A 436 15.23 -6.70 12.73
C ILE A 436 15.04 -8.00 11.93
N ALA A 437 13.87 -8.18 11.31
CA ALA A 437 13.58 -9.39 10.52
C ALA A 437 14.39 -9.47 9.21
N LEU A 438 14.60 -8.35 8.53
CA LEU A 438 15.36 -8.27 7.28
C LEU A 438 16.86 -8.47 7.48
N GLU A 439 17.41 -8.23 8.67
CA GLU A 439 18.79 -8.60 9.00
C GLU A 439 19.01 -10.11 9.03
N ALA A 440 18.01 -10.89 9.46
CA ALA A 440 18.09 -12.35 9.51
C ALA A 440 17.94 -13.04 8.14
N VAL A 441 17.63 -12.29 7.08
CA VAL A 441 17.40 -12.81 5.73
C VAL A 441 18.59 -12.49 4.81
N THR A 442 19.11 -13.51 4.14
CA THR A 442 20.09 -13.34 3.05
C THR A 442 19.42 -12.64 1.87
N LEU A 443 19.99 -11.50 1.45
CA LEU A 443 19.52 -10.71 0.31
C LEU A 443 20.60 -10.71 -0.78
N ASN A 444 20.36 -11.47 -1.85
CA ASN A 444 21.26 -11.58 -2.99
C ASN A 444 21.18 -10.33 -3.90
N PRO A 445 22.19 -10.08 -4.75
CA PRO A 445 22.03 -9.20 -5.91
C PRO A 445 20.87 -9.70 -6.81
N PRO A 446 19.98 -8.82 -7.28
CA PRO A 446 18.84 -9.21 -8.10
C PRO A 446 19.25 -9.60 -9.53
N LEU A 447 18.55 -10.57 -10.12
CA LEU A 447 18.78 -11.07 -11.49
C LEU A 447 18.59 -9.99 -12.58
N ARG A 448 17.72 -9.01 -12.32
CA ARG A 448 17.53 -7.78 -13.10
C ARG A 448 17.30 -6.61 -12.13
N PRO A 449 17.61 -5.36 -12.50
CA PRO A 449 17.40 -4.22 -11.62
C PRO A 449 15.98 -4.14 -11.05
N ILE A 450 15.87 -3.84 -9.75
CA ILE A 450 14.59 -3.49 -9.13
C ILE A 450 14.48 -1.97 -9.11
N ILE A 451 13.40 -1.43 -9.68
CA ILE A 451 13.11 0.01 -9.65
C ILE A 451 12.49 0.37 -8.31
N LEU A 452 13.11 1.31 -7.61
CA LEU A 452 12.68 1.83 -6.31
C LEU A 452 12.53 3.35 -6.41
N SER A 453 11.53 3.92 -5.75
CA SER A 453 11.39 5.38 -5.65
C SER A 453 11.44 5.81 -4.19
N PRO A 454 12.58 6.33 -3.70
CA PRO A 454 12.67 6.83 -2.34
C PRO A 454 11.80 8.08 -2.16
N PRO A 455 11.33 8.39 -0.93
CA PRO A 455 10.51 9.58 -0.63
C PRO A 455 11.09 10.91 -1.11
N THR A 456 12.43 11.01 -1.15
CA THR A 456 13.17 12.21 -1.54
C THR A 456 14.12 11.89 -2.69
N GLY A 457 13.57 11.60 -3.87
CA GLY A 457 14.37 11.37 -5.08
C GLY A 457 13.54 11.12 -6.35
N GLN A 458 14.24 11.05 -7.47
CA GLN A 458 13.73 10.39 -8.67
C GLN A 458 13.74 8.87 -8.46
N ALA A 459 13.00 8.13 -9.28
CA ALA A 459 13.11 6.68 -9.31
C ALA A 459 14.55 6.26 -9.65
N SER A 460 15.10 5.38 -8.82
CA SER A 460 16.39 4.75 -9.00
C SER A 460 16.20 3.26 -9.29
N TYR A 461 17.28 2.57 -9.62
CA TYR A 461 17.30 1.12 -9.64
C TYR A 461 18.42 0.61 -8.74
N THR A 462 18.19 -0.56 -8.12
CA THR A 462 19.19 -1.24 -7.30
C THR A 462 19.66 -2.54 -7.93
N LEU A 463 20.92 -2.86 -7.65
CA LEU A 463 21.63 -4.09 -8.01
C LEU A 463 22.26 -4.76 -6.76
N THR A 464 21.89 -4.35 -5.55
CA THR A 464 22.46 -4.89 -4.30
C THR A 464 21.38 -5.20 -3.24
N GLY A 465 21.61 -6.26 -2.47
CA GLY A 465 20.72 -6.70 -1.40
C GLY A 465 20.66 -5.75 -0.20
N ASP A 466 21.76 -5.09 0.17
CA ASP A 466 21.78 -4.19 1.34
C ASP A 466 21.06 -2.86 1.11
N ALA A 467 21.04 -2.37 -0.14
CA ALA A 467 20.17 -1.25 -0.51
C ALA A 467 18.68 -1.63 -0.38
N LEU A 468 18.32 -2.86 -0.76
CA LEU A 468 16.97 -3.40 -0.59
C LEU A 468 16.61 -3.59 0.90
N ARG A 469 17.55 -4.06 1.74
CA ARG A 469 17.35 -4.22 3.18
C ARG A 469 16.87 -2.93 3.85
N ASN A 470 17.60 -1.84 3.60
CA ASN A 470 17.29 -0.53 4.16
C ASN A 470 16.02 0.07 3.55
N HIS A 471 15.82 -0.10 2.24
CA HIS A 471 14.62 0.37 1.55
C HIS A 471 13.37 -0.30 2.09
N LEU A 472 13.27 -1.64 2.04
CA LEU A 472 12.09 -2.43 2.46
C LEU A 472 11.68 -2.14 3.91
N ALA A 473 12.64 -1.99 4.82
CA ALA A 473 12.38 -1.59 6.20
C ALA A 473 11.78 -0.18 6.28
N SER A 474 12.37 0.78 5.57
CA SER A 474 11.92 2.18 5.59
C SER A 474 10.59 2.41 4.86
N ALA A 475 10.30 1.66 3.80
CA ALA A 475 9.13 1.82 2.94
C ALA A 475 7.81 1.67 3.71
N ILE A 476 7.77 0.84 4.75
CA ILE A 476 6.61 0.61 5.62
C ILE A 476 6.04 1.91 6.23
N ARG A 477 6.90 2.87 6.55
CA ARG A 477 6.55 4.17 7.18
C ARG A 477 6.74 5.38 6.26
N SER A 478 6.94 5.14 4.97
CA SER A 478 7.39 6.14 3.99
C SER A 478 6.47 6.17 2.76
N PRO A 479 6.27 7.32 2.11
CA PRO A 479 5.37 7.45 0.96
C PRO A 479 5.79 6.58 -0.23
N VAL A 480 4.82 5.88 -0.83
CA VAL A 480 5.02 5.12 -2.06
C VAL A 480 4.96 6.06 -3.27
N MET A 481 6.12 6.39 -3.83
CA MET A 481 6.26 7.25 -5.00
C MET A 481 6.02 6.47 -6.32
N TRP A 482 4.89 5.79 -6.44
CA TRP A 482 4.60 4.86 -7.55
C TRP A 482 4.62 5.50 -8.93
N SER A 483 4.11 6.73 -9.06
CA SER A 483 4.18 7.50 -10.32
C SER A 483 5.64 7.70 -10.78
N ASN A 484 6.56 7.96 -9.86
CA ASN A 484 8.00 8.03 -10.18
C ASN A 484 8.52 6.66 -10.62
N THR A 485 8.16 5.58 -9.91
CA THR A 485 8.62 4.21 -10.23
C THR A 485 8.24 3.80 -11.65
N VAL A 486 7.00 4.08 -12.05
CA VAL A 486 6.47 3.73 -13.37
C VAL A 486 7.03 4.64 -14.46
N THR A 487 7.12 5.96 -14.24
CA THR A 487 7.64 6.91 -15.24
C THR A 487 9.17 6.91 -15.37
N GLY A 488 9.90 6.43 -14.36
CA GLY A 488 11.34 6.23 -14.39
C GLY A 488 11.78 4.94 -15.10
N MET A 489 10.91 3.92 -15.14
CA MET A 489 11.24 2.62 -15.72
C MET A 489 11.69 2.67 -17.19
N PRO A 490 11.01 3.35 -18.15
CA PRO A 490 11.52 3.47 -19.52
C PRO A 490 12.78 4.36 -19.61
N LYS A 491 12.92 5.36 -18.73
CA LYS A 491 14.04 6.33 -18.70
C LYS A 491 15.35 5.74 -18.19
N SER A 492 15.31 4.51 -17.65
CA SER A 492 16.45 3.81 -17.03
C SER A 492 17.51 3.27 -17.99
N ASN A 493 17.31 3.40 -19.32
CA ASN A 493 18.09 2.74 -20.39
C ASN A 493 18.05 1.19 -20.37
N LEU A 494 17.23 0.55 -19.53
CA LEU A 494 17.09 -0.92 -19.47
C LEU A 494 16.35 -1.51 -20.69
N GLY A 495 15.75 -0.66 -21.52
CA GLY A 495 15.01 -1.03 -22.72
C GLY A 495 13.60 -1.56 -22.42
N VAL A 496 12.99 -1.16 -21.30
CA VAL A 496 11.58 -1.48 -21.00
C VAL A 496 10.67 -0.70 -21.94
N ASP A 497 9.83 -1.41 -22.69
CA ASP A 497 8.79 -0.86 -23.56
C ASP A 497 7.39 -1.44 -23.28
N THR A 498 7.30 -2.44 -22.40
CA THR A 498 6.08 -3.17 -22.08
C THR A 498 5.99 -3.33 -20.57
N LEU A 499 4.87 -2.90 -19.96
CA LEU A 499 4.63 -3.09 -18.52
C LEU A 499 3.62 -4.22 -18.32
N VAL A 500 3.93 -5.17 -17.45
CA VAL A 500 3.04 -6.28 -17.09
C VAL A 500 2.76 -6.23 -15.60
N PHE A 501 1.49 -6.02 -15.25
CA PHE A 501 1.02 -6.01 -13.87
C PHE A 501 0.68 -7.43 -13.41
N VAL A 502 1.57 -8.03 -12.62
CA VAL A 502 1.50 -9.43 -12.19
C VAL A 502 0.92 -9.50 -10.78
N GLY A 503 -0.32 -9.97 -10.67
CA GLY A 503 -0.99 -10.17 -9.39
C GLY A 503 -2.50 -9.98 -9.46
N PRO A 504 -3.20 -10.03 -8.31
CA PRO A 504 -4.64 -9.80 -8.25
C PRO A 504 -5.00 -8.34 -8.56
N GLY A 505 -6.19 -8.13 -9.14
CA GLY A 505 -6.79 -6.81 -9.37
C GLY A 505 -6.18 -5.98 -10.51
N LYS A 506 -7.00 -5.12 -11.15
CA LYS A 506 -6.58 -4.29 -12.30
C LYS A 506 -6.28 -2.82 -11.95
N ALA A 507 -6.44 -2.38 -10.69
CA ALA A 507 -6.41 -0.97 -10.32
C ALA A 507 -5.12 -0.21 -10.73
N LEU A 508 -3.93 -0.73 -10.40
CA LEU A 508 -2.67 -0.07 -10.76
C LEU A 508 -2.39 -0.11 -12.27
N ALA A 509 -2.78 -1.19 -12.95
CA ALA A 509 -2.69 -1.28 -14.41
C ALA A 509 -3.61 -0.26 -15.09
N ASN A 510 -4.83 -0.08 -14.57
CA ASN A 510 -5.81 0.88 -15.07
C ASN A 510 -5.42 2.33 -14.77
N LEU A 511 -4.70 2.60 -13.68
CA LEU A 511 -4.06 3.91 -13.46
C LEU A 511 -2.92 4.15 -14.47
N CYS A 512 -2.05 3.16 -14.69
CA CYS A 512 -0.99 3.23 -15.69
C CYS A 512 -1.52 3.34 -17.14
N ARG A 513 -2.72 2.81 -17.45
CA ARG A 513 -3.38 2.97 -18.75
C ARG A 513 -3.97 4.36 -18.97
N LYS A 514 -4.30 5.10 -17.90
CA LYS A 514 -4.75 6.50 -17.97
C LYS A 514 -3.59 7.49 -18.15
N GLU A 515 -2.38 7.10 -17.75
CA GLU A 515 -1.16 7.89 -17.84
C GLU A 515 0.02 6.98 -18.23
N ILE A 516 0.04 6.56 -19.50
CA ILE A 516 1.09 5.68 -20.04
C ILE A 516 2.39 6.48 -20.16
N PRO A 517 3.52 6.05 -19.55
CA PRO A 517 4.77 6.80 -19.63
C PRO A 517 5.39 6.82 -21.03
N ASP A 518 6.08 7.92 -21.35
CA ASP A 518 6.89 8.05 -22.56
C ASP A 518 7.84 6.85 -22.74
N GLY A 519 7.75 6.19 -23.90
CA GLY A 519 8.54 5.00 -24.25
C GLY A 519 7.85 3.66 -23.97
N ILE A 520 6.78 3.63 -23.17
CA ILE A 520 5.95 2.43 -22.98
C ILE A 520 4.93 2.32 -24.12
N LYS A 521 4.89 1.15 -24.76
CA LYS A 521 4.03 0.81 -25.91
C LYS A 521 2.79 0.03 -25.51
N SER A 522 2.86 -0.78 -24.45
CA SER A 522 1.76 -1.64 -24.00
C SER A 522 1.76 -1.86 -22.48
N VAL A 523 0.56 -1.94 -21.90
CA VAL A 523 0.33 -2.12 -20.45
C VAL A 523 -0.66 -3.26 -20.23
N SER A 524 -0.15 -4.43 -19.87
CA SER A 524 -0.91 -5.67 -19.62
C SER A 524 -1.11 -5.92 -18.13
N SER A 525 -2.09 -6.76 -17.79
CA SER A 525 -2.37 -7.23 -16.43
C SER A 525 -2.57 -8.75 -16.46
N LEU A 526 -2.48 -9.42 -15.30
CA LEU A 526 -2.72 -10.86 -15.14
C LEU A 526 -3.90 -11.18 -14.22
N ALA A 527 -4.86 -10.26 -14.08
CA ALA A 527 -5.86 -10.33 -13.01
C ALA A 527 -7.09 -11.20 -13.32
N THR A 528 -7.24 -11.70 -14.55
CA THR A 528 -8.35 -12.58 -15.00
C THR A 528 -7.81 -13.71 -15.89
N ALA A 529 -8.59 -14.78 -16.09
CA ALA A 529 -8.20 -15.89 -16.96
C ALA A 529 -7.81 -15.43 -18.38
N HIS A 530 -8.65 -14.60 -19.02
CA HIS A 530 -8.37 -14.05 -20.35
C HIS A 530 -7.11 -13.16 -20.39
N ASP A 531 -6.88 -12.33 -19.37
CA ASP A 531 -5.67 -11.51 -19.21
C ASP A 531 -4.41 -12.42 -19.19
N PHE A 532 -4.52 -13.55 -18.47
CA PHE A 532 -3.44 -14.51 -18.29
C PHE A 532 -3.17 -15.35 -19.53
N GLU A 533 -4.21 -15.91 -20.14
CA GLU A 533 -4.12 -16.72 -21.37
C GLU A 533 -3.57 -15.90 -22.54
N THR A 534 -3.98 -14.65 -22.67
CA THR A 534 -3.47 -13.74 -23.71
C THR A 534 -1.96 -13.50 -23.55
N LEU A 535 -1.50 -13.19 -22.33
CA LEU A 535 -0.06 -13.00 -22.11
C LEU A 535 0.71 -14.32 -22.26
N ALA A 536 0.17 -15.45 -21.80
CA ALA A 536 0.80 -16.76 -21.96
C ALA A 536 1.01 -17.11 -23.44
N GLN A 537 0.05 -16.76 -24.31
CA GLN A 537 0.17 -16.89 -25.76
C GLN A 537 1.21 -15.89 -26.33
N GLU A 538 1.16 -14.60 -25.95
CA GLU A 538 2.16 -13.59 -26.37
C GLU A 538 3.61 -13.92 -25.93
N LEU A 539 3.79 -14.78 -24.92
CA LEU A 539 5.10 -15.20 -24.41
C LEU A 539 5.59 -16.54 -24.97
N ALA A 540 4.72 -17.28 -25.67
CA ALA A 540 5.03 -18.56 -26.32
C ALA A 540 5.36 -18.41 -27.83
N THR A 541 5.15 -17.22 -28.40
CA THR A 541 5.44 -16.85 -29.80
C THR A 541 6.72 -16.03 -29.95
#